data_AF-A0A5D4GM16-F1
#
_entry.id   AF-A0A5D4GM16-F1
#
_cell.length_a   1.000
_cell.length_b   1.000
_cell.length_c   1.000
_cell.angle_alpha   90.00
_cell.angle_beta   90.00
_cell.angle_gamma   90.00
#
_symmetry.space_group_name_H-M   'P 1'
#
loop_
_entity.id
_entity.type
_entity.pdbx_description
1 polymer ?
#
loop_
_entity_poly.entity_id
_entity_poly.type
_entity_poly.pdbx_seq_one_letter_code
_entity_poly.pdbx_strand_id
1 'polypeptide(L)'
;MATLFMSSLLIASPAAAHDFSVGDIAVGHPWSRLAPANAPVIGGYLTLTNTGSQPDTLVGGSATIAERVEIHEMRIEDGVARMRPLPAGQEIAPGATVELQPGGTHLMFINPERAFSEGERFEVTLEFANAGEVAVEFVVQRNPGGNAGQEDEHGGHAP
;
A
#
# COMPACT_ATOMS: atom_id res chain seq x y z
N MET A 1 -53.67 4.21 -30.91
CA MET A 1 -52.83 4.16 -29.68
C MET A 1 -51.84 3.03 -29.87
N ALA A 2 -50.58 3.36 -30.15
CA ALA A 2 -49.51 2.37 -30.32
C ALA A 2 -48.53 2.57 -29.16
N THR A 3 -48.53 1.64 -28.21
CA THR A 3 -47.64 1.65 -27.05
C THR A 3 -46.34 0.95 -27.44
N LEU A 4 -45.27 1.73 -27.65
CA LEU A 4 -43.91 1.21 -27.82
C LEU A 4 -43.35 0.86 -26.45
N PHE A 5 -43.11 -0.44 -26.18
CA PHE A 5 -42.31 -0.89 -25.04
C PHE A 5 -40.83 -0.69 -25.38
N MET A 6 -40.20 0.30 -24.77
CA MET A 6 -38.75 0.50 -24.84
C MET A 6 -38.09 -0.40 -23.79
N SER A 7 -37.59 -1.55 -24.21
CA SER A 7 -36.78 -2.43 -23.35
C SER A 7 -35.40 -1.81 -23.12
N SER A 8 -35.19 -1.20 -21.95
CA SER A 8 -33.86 -0.80 -21.48
C SER A 8 -33.03 -2.03 -21.14
N LEU A 9 -32.05 -2.32 -21.99
CA LEU A 9 -31.00 -3.31 -21.73
C LEU A 9 -29.98 -2.68 -20.77
N LEU A 10 -29.96 -3.13 -19.52
CA LEU A 10 -28.92 -2.80 -18.55
C LEU A 10 -27.63 -3.50 -18.98
N ILE A 11 -26.68 -2.74 -19.54
CA ILE A 11 -25.32 -3.22 -19.78
C ILE A 11 -24.60 -3.19 -18.43
N ALA A 12 -24.41 -4.37 -17.82
CA ALA A 12 -23.55 -4.52 -16.66
C ALA A 12 -22.10 -4.41 -17.13
N SER A 13 -21.46 -3.26 -16.89
CA SER A 13 -20.02 -3.12 -17.10
C SER A 13 -19.28 -4.04 -16.12
N PRO A 14 -18.36 -4.90 -16.58
CA PRO A 14 -17.51 -5.66 -15.68
C PRO A 14 -16.63 -4.67 -14.92
N ALA A 15 -16.69 -4.71 -13.59
CA ALA A 15 -15.67 -4.08 -12.76
C ALA A 15 -14.38 -4.86 -12.97
N ALA A 16 -13.46 -4.33 -13.78
CA ALA A 16 -12.10 -4.85 -13.83
C ALA A 16 -11.50 -4.63 -12.45
N ALA A 17 -11.37 -5.70 -11.66
CA ALA A 17 -10.39 -5.71 -10.59
C ALA A 17 -9.04 -5.54 -11.29
N HIS A 18 -8.39 -4.41 -11.07
CA HIS A 18 -7.07 -4.16 -11.64
C HIS A 18 -6.07 -5.05 -10.89
N ASP A 19 -5.77 -6.21 -11.48
CA ASP A 19 -4.66 -7.04 -11.03
C ASP A 19 -3.36 -6.38 -11.50
N PHE A 20 -2.46 -6.10 -10.55
CA PHE A 20 -1.14 -5.53 -10.82
C PHE A 20 -0.11 -6.65 -10.85
N SER A 21 0.73 -6.70 -11.88
CA SER A 21 1.78 -7.72 -11.98
C SER A 21 2.96 -7.26 -12.83
N VAL A 22 4.13 -7.81 -12.53
CA VAL A 22 5.35 -7.65 -13.34
C VAL A 22 6.17 -8.93 -13.30
N GLY A 23 6.50 -9.46 -14.48
CA GLY A 23 7.07 -10.80 -14.59
C GLY A 23 6.17 -11.82 -13.88
N ASP A 24 6.77 -12.58 -12.96
CA ASP A 24 6.08 -13.58 -12.13
C ASP A 24 5.63 -13.03 -10.75
N ILE A 25 5.70 -11.71 -10.54
CA ILE A 25 5.25 -11.08 -9.30
C ILE A 25 3.84 -10.53 -9.47
N ALA A 26 2.90 -11.06 -8.68
CA ALA A 26 1.57 -10.51 -8.52
C ALA A 26 1.54 -9.57 -7.29
N VAL A 27 0.90 -8.42 -7.44
CA VAL A 27 0.73 -7.40 -6.41
C VAL A 27 -0.75 -7.30 -6.04
N GLY A 28 -1.07 -7.67 -4.81
CA GLY A 28 -2.43 -7.71 -4.26
C GLY A 28 -2.69 -6.57 -3.28
N HIS A 29 -3.90 -6.02 -3.36
CA HIS A 29 -4.47 -5.06 -2.41
C HIS A 29 -3.51 -3.93 -1.97
N PRO A 30 -3.00 -3.07 -2.88
CA PRO A 30 -2.17 -1.94 -2.48
C PRO A 30 -3.00 -0.87 -1.76
N TRP A 31 -2.56 -0.47 -0.56
CA TRP A 31 -3.22 0.58 0.21
C TRP A 31 -2.25 1.32 1.11
N SER A 32 -2.60 2.56 1.45
CA SER A 32 -1.82 3.36 2.40
C SER A 32 -2.67 3.77 3.59
N ARG A 33 -2.02 3.95 4.74
CA ARG A 33 -2.71 4.42 5.94
C ARG A 33 -3.10 5.88 5.77
N LEU A 34 -4.35 6.20 6.07
CA LEU A 34 -4.77 7.58 6.28
C LEU A 34 -3.91 8.20 7.39
N ALA A 35 -3.32 9.36 7.10
CA ALA A 35 -2.44 10.08 8.01
C ALA A 35 -2.91 11.53 8.22
N PRO A 36 -2.60 12.16 9.36
CA PRO A 36 -2.85 13.58 9.57
C PRO A 36 -2.15 14.45 8.51
N ALA A 37 -2.67 15.66 8.27
CA ALA A 37 -2.23 16.53 7.18
C ALA A 37 -0.72 16.87 7.19
N ASN A 38 -0.09 16.87 8.36
CA ASN A 38 1.32 17.22 8.55
C ASN A 38 2.19 16.00 8.92
N ALA A 39 1.71 14.78 8.64
CA ALA A 39 2.47 13.58 8.93
C ALA A 39 3.76 13.56 8.08
N PRO A 40 4.95 13.41 8.70
CA PRO A 40 6.22 13.38 7.95
C PRO A 40 6.37 12.08 7.14
N VAL A 41 5.57 11.06 7.45
CA VAL A 41 5.61 9.75 6.78
C VAL A 41 4.20 9.15 6.66
N ILE A 42 4.00 8.34 5.61
CA ILE A 42 2.79 7.52 5.43
C ILE A 42 3.23 6.05 5.24
N GLY A 43 2.52 5.12 5.89
CA GLY A 43 2.73 3.69 5.70
C GLY A 43 1.96 3.16 4.49
N GLY A 44 2.62 2.38 3.65
CA GLY A 44 2.06 1.66 2.51
C GLY A 44 2.15 0.14 2.69
N TYR A 45 1.12 -0.55 2.26
CA TYR A 45 0.88 -1.96 2.52
C TYR A 45 0.31 -2.63 1.27
N LEU A 46 0.64 -3.91 1.10
CA LEU A 46 0.27 -4.71 -0.07
C LEU A 46 0.69 -6.16 0.17
N THR A 47 0.19 -7.05 -0.66
CA THR A 47 0.62 -8.46 -0.71
C THR A 47 1.42 -8.69 -1.98
N LEU A 48 2.56 -9.37 -1.87
CA LEU A 48 3.37 -9.80 -3.01
C LEU A 48 3.34 -11.32 -3.10
N THR A 49 2.99 -11.85 -4.26
CA THR A 49 3.07 -13.29 -4.53
C THR A 49 4.01 -13.53 -5.69
N ASN A 50 5.05 -14.33 -5.45
CA ASN A 50 5.96 -14.78 -6.51
C ASN A 50 5.46 -16.13 -7.05
N THR A 51 4.92 -16.13 -8.27
CA THR A 51 4.43 -17.34 -8.95
C THR A 51 5.51 -18.04 -9.78
N GLY A 52 6.73 -17.49 -9.79
CA GLY A 52 7.85 -17.95 -10.58
C GLY A 52 8.70 -19.01 -9.85
N SER A 53 9.79 -19.39 -10.50
CA SER A 53 10.73 -20.41 -9.98
C SER A 53 12.04 -19.84 -9.42
N GLN A 54 12.21 -18.51 -9.44
CA GLN A 54 13.40 -17.81 -8.94
C GLN A 54 12.98 -16.74 -7.91
N PRO A 55 13.81 -16.47 -6.88
CA PRO A 55 13.52 -15.39 -5.94
C PRO A 55 13.58 -14.03 -6.65
N ASP A 56 12.79 -13.09 -6.18
CA ASP A 56 12.92 -11.67 -6.53
C ASP A 56 12.91 -10.83 -5.27
N THR A 57 13.30 -9.56 -5.37
CA THR A 57 13.39 -8.64 -4.25
C THR A 57 12.73 -7.33 -4.63
N LEU A 58 11.72 -6.92 -3.85
CA LEU A 58 11.25 -5.54 -3.89
C LEU A 58 12.34 -4.66 -3.28
N VAL A 59 12.94 -3.77 -4.07
CA VAL A 59 14.07 -2.93 -3.62
C VAL A 59 13.65 -1.51 -3.26
N GLY A 60 12.45 -1.10 -3.66
CA GLY A 60 11.89 0.20 -3.32
C GLY A 60 10.88 0.65 -4.36
N GLY A 61 10.91 1.93 -4.68
CA GLY A 61 10.03 2.51 -5.67
C GLY A 61 10.04 4.03 -5.66
N SER A 62 9.08 4.61 -6.37
CA SER A 62 8.82 6.05 -6.37
C SER A 62 7.32 6.30 -6.31
N ALA A 63 6.94 7.48 -5.84
CA ALA A 63 5.55 7.92 -5.83
C ALA A 63 5.51 9.40 -6.14
N THR A 64 4.55 9.84 -6.95
CA THR A 64 4.35 11.26 -7.27
C THR A 64 3.98 12.10 -6.05
N ILE A 65 3.60 11.45 -4.95
CA ILE A 65 3.08 12.05 -3.74
C ILE A 65 4.10 12.23 -2.62
N ALA A 66 5.33 11.73 -2.79
CA ALA A 66 6.31 11.67 -1.72
C ALA A 66 7.73 11.87 -2.27
N GLU A 67 8.59 12.46 -1.45
CA GLU A 67 9.99 12.70 -1.83
C GLU A 67 10.73 11.38 -2.07
N ARG A 68 10.45 10.36 -1.23
CA ARG A 68 11.13 9.05 -1.28
C ARG A 68 10.18 7.93 -0.85
N VAL A 69 10.39 6.74 -1.41
CA VAL A 69 9.75 5.50 -0.94
C VAL A 69 10.84 4.58 -0.42
N GLU A 70 10.72 4.19 0.84
CA GLU A 70 11.65 3.27 1.50
C GLU A 70 10.91 2.01 1.96
N ILE A 71 11.66 0.92 2.16
CA ILE A 71 11.14 -0.31 2.76
C ILE A 71 11.62 -0.35 4.20
N HIS A 72 10.71 -0.56 5.13
CA HIS A 72 10.98 -0.60 6.56
C HIS A 72 10.42 -1.87 7.17
N GLU A 73 11.06 -2.36 8.23
CA GLU A 73 10.56 -3.46 9.06
C GLU A 73 10.33 -2.98 10.49
N MET A 74 9.31 -3.53 11.14
CA MET A 74 9.12 -3.41 12.57
C MET A 74 9.63 -4.69 13.25
N ARG A 75 10.54 -4.55 14.21
CA ARG A 75 11.01 -5.67 15.04
C ARG A 75 10.90 -5.32 16.52
N ILE A 76 10.62 -6.34 17.34
CA ILE A 76 10.74 -6.23 18.78
C ILE A 76 12.21 -6.48 19.15
N GLU A 77 12.84 -5.49 19.74
CA GLU A 77 14.18 -5.59 20.30
C GLU A 77 14.13 -5.20 21.77
N ASP A 78 14.59 -6.10 22.63
CA ASP A 78 14.58 -5.89 24.08
C ASP A 78 13.19 -5.52 24.64
N GLY A 79 12.13 -6.09 24.05
CA GLY A 79 10.75 -5.81 24.40
C GLY A 79 10.19 -4.49 23.84
N VAL A 80 10.96 -3.76 23.04
CA VAL A 80 10.56 -2.48 22.43
C VAL A 80 10.37 -2.66 20.93
N ALA A 81 9.21 -2.24 20.41
CA ALA A 81 8.98 -2.17 18.97
C ALA A 81 9.86 -1.07 18.36
N ARG A 82 10.70 -1.46 17.40
CA ARG A 82 11.58 -0.57 16.65
C ARG A 82 11.32 -0.71 15.16
N MET A 83 11.22 0.44 14.50
CA MET A 83 11.09 0.55 13.06
C MET A 83 12.47 0.82 12.47
N ARG A 84 12.84 0.08 11.43
CA ARG A 84 14.16 0.19 10.79
C ARG A 84 14.04 0.12 9.27
N PRO A 85 14.82 0.93 8.53
CA PRO A 85 14.96 0.75 7.10
C PRO A 85 15.51 -0.65 6.78
N LEU A 86 15.10 -1.18 5.63
CA LEU A 86 15.56 -2.44 5.08
C LEU A 86 16.20 -2.17 3.69
N PRO A 87 17.45 -1.67 3.63
CA PRO A 87 18.07 -1.22 2.38
C PRO A 87 18.31 -2.34 1.36
N ALA A 88 18.40 -3.58 1.83
CA ALA A 88 18.52 -4.76 0.98
C ALA A 88 17.19 -5.11 0.27
N GLY A 89 16.09 -4.48 0.66
CA GLY A 89 14.75 -4.77 0.15
C GLY A 89 14.08 -5.96 0.83
N GLN A 90 12.89 -6.29 0.32
CA GLN A 90 12.09 -7.42 0.78
C GLN A 90 12.14 -8.55 -0.26
N GLU A 91 12.86 -9.62 0.06
CA GLU A 91 12.90 -10.83 -0.77
C GLU A 91 11.53 -11.54 -0.78
N ILE A 92 11.13 -12.04 -1.96
CA ILE A 92 9.98 -12.91 -2.18
C ILE A 92 10.49 -14.20 -2.83
N ALA A 93 10.61 -15.26 -2.03
CA ALA A 93 11.05 -16.57 -2.50
C ALA A 93 10.07 -17.19 -3.53
N PRO A 94 10.52 -18.14 -4.37
CA PRO A 94 9.66 -18.83 -5.33
C PRO A 94 8.43 -19.47 -4.67
N GLY A 95 7.24 -19.22 -5.21
CA GLY A 95 5.98 -19.74 -4.68
C GLY A 95 5.54 -19.11 -3.34
N ALA A 96 6.31 -18.14 -2.81
CA ALA A 96 5.99 -17.50 -1.55
C ALA A 96 5.02 -16.33 -1.74
N THR A 97 4.30 -16.03 -0.67
CA THR A 97 3.54 -14.79 -0.51
C THR A 97 4.07 -14.04 0.69
N VAL A 98 4.35 -12.75 0.50
CA VAL A 98 4.84 -11.84 1.54
C VAL A 98 3.84 -10.71 1.69
N GLU A 99 3.45 -10.43 2.93
CA GLU A 99 2.55 -9.34 3.28
C GLU A 99 3.35 -8.18 3.86
N LEU A 100 3.25 -7.02 3.21
CA LEU A 100 3.64 -5.75 3.78
C LEU A 100 2.45 -5.20 4.54
N GLN A 101 2.50 -5.18 5.87
CA GLN A 101 1.35 -4.94 6.74
C GLN A 101 1.68 -4.08 7.97
N PRO A 102 0.68 -3.46 8.61
CA PRO A 102 0.89 -2.74 9.87
C PRO A 102 1.55 -3.65 10.92
N GLY A 103 2.64 -3.16 11.53
CA GLY A 103 3.38 -3.92 12.55
C GLY A 103 4.41 -4.93 12.00
N GLY A 104 4.54 -5.07 10.68
CA GLY A 104 5.56 -5.88 10.01
C GLY A 104 6.42 -5.06 9.04
N THR A 105 6.86 -5.69 7.95
CA THR A 105 7.47 -4.99 6.81
C THR A 105 6.44 -4.09 6.13
N HIS A 106 6.82 -2.90 5.68
CA HIS A 106 5.94 -1.97 4.99
C HIS A 106 6.72 -0.99 4.12
N LEU A 107 6.03 -0.34 3.18
CA LEU A 107 6.54 0.83 2.50
C LEU A 107 6.39 2.06 3.40
N MET A 108 7.37 2.95 3.34
CA MET A 108 7.34 4.25 3.97
C MET A 108 7.47 5.34 2.92
N PHE A 109 6.39 6.10 2.73
CA PHE A 109 6.39 7.31 1.92
C PHE A 109 6.89 8.46 2.79
N ILE A 110 8.07 8.99 2.46
CA ILE A 110 8.75 10.05 3.21
C ILE A 110 8.36 11.42 2.65
N ASN A 111 8.04 12.36 3.54
CA ASN A 111 7.67 13.73 3.21
C ASN A 111 6.56 13.79 2.13
N PRO A 112 5.35 13.31 2.44
CA PRO A 112 4.23 13.39 1.51
C PRO A 112 3.94 14.87 1.16
N GLU A 113 3.72 15.15 -0.12
CA GLU A 113 3.56 16.52 -0.63
C GLU A 113 2.30 17.22 -0.10
N ARG A 114 1.29 16.44 0.30
CA ARG A 114 0.00 16.94 0.79
C ARG A 114 -0.72 15.91 1.66
N ALA A 115 -1.79 16.37 2.30
CA ALA A 115 -2.77 15.51 2.93
C ALA A 115 -3.58 14.72 1.90
N PHE A 116 -3.98 13.51 2.27
CA PHE A 116 -4.85 12.64 1.49
C PHE A 116 -6.16 12.38 2.21
N SER A 117 -7.26 12.26 1.45
CA SER A 117 -8.56 11.87 1.97
C SER A 117 -8.73 10.36 1.95
N GLU A 118 -9.57 9.83 2.85
CA GLU A 118 -9.96 8.42 2.82
C GLU A 118 -10.63 8.06 1.49
N GLY A 119 -10.25 6.91 0.91
CA GLY A 119 -10.72 6.45 -0.39
C GLY A 119 -10.04 7.11 -1.59
N GLU A 120 -9.22 8.13 -1.36
CA GLU A 120 -8.40 8.74 -2.41
C GLU A 120 -7.36 7.74 -2.94
N ARG A 121 -6.98 7.89 -4.20
CA ARG A 121 -6.03 7.00 -4.87
C ARG A 121 -4.84 7.76 -5.45
N PHE A 122 -3.70 7.11 -5.45
CA PHE A 122 -2.47 7.63 -6.06
C PHE A 122 -1.61 6.49 -6.59
N GLU A 123 -0.80 6.80 -7.59
CA GLU A 123 0.10 5.85 -8.24
C GLU A 123 1.43 5.77 -7.49
N VAL A 124 1.93 4.54 -7.35
CA VAL A 124 3.26 4.22 -6.84
C VAL A 124 3.92 3.28 -7.84
N THR A 125 5.13 3.59 -8.26
CA THR A 125 5.96 2.65 -9.04
C THR A 125 6.77 1.80 -8.07
N LEU A 126 6.53 0.49 -8.06
CA LEU A 126 7.34 -0.48 -7.32
C LEU A 126 8.49 -0.95 -8.20
N GLU A 127 9.67 -1.09 -7.61
CA GLU A 127 10.88 -1.56 -8.30
C GLU A 127 11.34 -2.90 -7.73
N PHE A 128 11.46 -3.90 -8.60
CA PHE A 128 11.96 -5.22 -8.30
C PHE A 128 13.33 -5.45 -8.94
N ALA A 129 14.22 -6.13 -8.23
CA ALA A 129 15.59 -6.36 -8.68
C ALA A 129 15.68 -7.13 -10.00
N ASN A 130 14.74 -8.04 -10.28
CA ASN A 130 14.76 -8.88 -11.47
C ASN A 130 13.56 -8.65 -12.39
N ALA A 131 12.34 -8.54 -11.85
CA ALA A 131 11.15 -8.33 -12.67
C ALA A 131 11.05 -6.93 -13.30
N GLY A 132 11.74 -5.93 -12.72
CA GLY A 132 11.69 -4.53 -13.15
C GLY A 132 10.64 -3.72 -12.41
N GLU A 133 10.06 -2.73 -13.09
CA GLU A 133 9.14 -1.76 -12.47
C GLU A 133 7.67 -2.05 -12.79
N VAL A 134 6.79 -1.72 -11.84
CA VAL A 134 5.33 -1.75 -12.03
C VAL A 134 4.65 -0.57 -11.35
N ALA A 135 3.83 0.15 -12.12
CA ALA A 135 2.94 1.16 -11.58
C ALA A 135 1.71 0.50 -10.95
N VAL A 136 1.45 0.80 -9.67
CA VAL A 136 0.32 0.27 -8.91
C VAL A 136 -0.46 1.40 -8.26
N GLU A 137 -1.79 1.25 -8.25
CA GLU A 137 -2.68 2.22 -7.62
C GLU A 137 -2.88 1.87 -6.14
N PHE A 138 -2.45 2.76 -5.25
CA PHE A 138 -2.72 2.68 -3.82
C PHE A 138 -4.02 3.40 -3.50
N VAL A 139 -4.87 2.80 -2.67
CA VAL A 139 -6.02 3.47 -2.05
C VAL A 139 -5.72 3.84 -0.60
N VAL A 140 -6.10 5.05 -0.20
CA VAL A 140 -5.94 5.54 1.18
C VAL A 140 -7.05 4.94 2.04
N GLN A 141 -6.70 4.23 3.09
CA GLN A 141 -7.65 3.59 4.00
C GLN A 141 -7.32 3.89 5.47
N ARG A 142 -8.34 3.90 6.33
CA ARG A 142 -8.10 3.75 7.77
C ARG A 142 -7.57 2.35 8.04
N ASN A 143 -6.77 2.21 9.09
CA ASN A 143 -6.21 0.93 9.47
C ASN A 143 -7.34 -0.11 9.61
N PRO A 144 -7.36 -1.20 8.83
CA PRO A 144 -8.40 -2.22 8.93
C PRO A 144 -8.22 -2.95 10.26
N GLY A 145 -9.00 -2.54 11.27
CA GLY A 145 -8.89 -3.00 12.67
C GLY A 145 -8.70 -1.88 13.70
N GLY A 146 -8.44 -0.64 13.27
CA GLY A 146 -8.51 0.53 14.14
C GLY A 146 -9.97 0.91 14.37
N ASN A 147 -10.50 0.60 15.55
CA ASN A 147 -11.85 0.98 15.94
C ASN A 147 -12.03 2.50 15.74
N ALA A 148 -13.09 2.91 15.06
CA ALA A 148 -13.47 4.31 14.96
C ALA A 148 -13.87 4.81 16.36
N GLY A 149 -12.93 5.39 17.11
CA GLY A 149 -13.22 5.87 18.46
C GLY A 149 -12.05 6.18 19.39
N GLN A 150 -10.88 6.59 18.89
CA GLN A 150 -9.89 7.27 19.73
C GLN A 150 -9.63 8.65 19.14
N GLU A 151 -10.39 9.61 19.64
CA GLU A 151 -10.06 11.01 19.61
C GLU A 151 -8.72 11.16 20.35
N ASP A 152 -7.69 11.61 19.66
CA ASP A 152 -6.40 11.97 20.24
C ASP A 152 -6.57 13.19 21.15
N GLU A 153 -7.08 12.98 22.36
CA GLU A 153 -7.01 13.94 23.45
C GLU A 153 -5.56 14.00 23.96
N HIS A 154 -4.71 14.76 23.27
CA HIS A 154 -3.42 15.20 23.80
C HIS A 154 -3.65 16.24 24.92
N GLY A 155 -4.03 15.76 26.10
CA GLY A 155 -4.05 16.52 27.34
C GLY A 155 -2.63 16.97 27.72
N GLY A 156 -2.44 18.29 27.79
CA GLY A 156 -1.15 18.92 28.07
C GLY A 156 -0.52 18.51 29.39
N HIS A 157 0.78 18.25 29.35
CA HIS A 157 1.65 18.28 30.52
C HIS A 157 2.32 19.65 30.59
N ALA A 158 1.91 20.47 31.56
CA ALA A 158 2.74 21.53 32.09
C ALA A 158 3.10 21.17 33.53
N PRO A 159 4.36 21.38 33.96
CA PRO A 159 4.77 21.23 35.36
C PRO A 159 4.20 22.32 36.27
#